data_AF-A0A412IG28-F1
#
_entry.id   AF-A0A412IG28-F1
#
_cell.length_a   1.000
_cell.length_b   1.000
_cell.length_c   1.000
_cell.angle_alpha   90.00
_cell.angle_beta   90.00
_cell.angle_gamma   90.00
#
_symmetry.space_group_name_H-M   'P 1'
#
loop_
_entity.id
_entity.type
_entity.pdbx_description
1 polymer ?
#
loop_
_entity_poly.entity_id
_entity_poly.type
_entity_poly.pdbx_seq_one_letter_code
_entity_poly.pdbx_strand_id
1 'polypeptide(L)' 'MKNEGKRIIACEGKTFRRKSDSFIAGPELWIGYTYYLFGKRLDEPLLELPEHYEEIDILENEGNDE' A
#
# COMPACT_ATOMS: atom_id res chain seq x y z
N MET A 1 11.90 3.44 -0.78
CA MET A 1 11.00 3.45 -1.95
C MET A 1 11.72 3.75 -3.25
N LYS A 2 11.50 2.93 -4.28
CA LYS A 2 11.77 3.27 -5.70
C LYS A 2 10.44 3.64 -6.39
N ASN A 3 10.48 4.61 -7.31
CA ASN A 3 9.32 5.04 -8.10
C ASN A 3 9.68 5.05 -9.59
N GLU A 4 8.97 4.25 -10.38
CA GLU A 4 9.09 4.13 -11.83
C GLU A 4 7.73 4.45 -12.48
N GLY A 5 7.41 5.73 -12.55
CA GLY A 5 6.15 6.22 -13.13
C GLY A 5 4.94 5.91 -12.25
N LYS A 6 4.18 4.87 -12.60
CA LYS A 6 3.00 4.40 -11.83
C LYS A 6 3.30 3.21 -10.92
N ARG A 7 4.55 2.76 -10.88
CA ARG A 7 4.99 1.60 -10.11
C ARG A 7 5.83 2.08 -8.94
N ILE A 8 5.44 1.71 -7.72
CA ILE A 8 6.22 1.97 -6.51
C ILE A 8 6.66 0.64 -5.89
N ILE A 9 7.90 0.59 -5.39
CA ILE A 9 8.50 -0.59 -4.78
C ILE A 9 9.04 -0.19 -3.40
N ALA A 10 8.63 -0.92 -2.38
CA ALA A 10 9.04 -0.71 -1.00
C ALA A 10 10.51 -1.11 -0.81
N CYS A 11 11.13 -0.63 0.26
CA CYS A 11 12.42 -1.16 0.71
C CYS A 11 12.31 -2.66 1.05
N GLU A 12 13.44 -3.37 0.98
CA GLU A 12 13.53 -4.78 1.38
C GLU A 12 13.00 -4.97 2.82
N GLY A 13 12.22 -6.03 3.03
CA GLY A 13 11.57 -6.31 4.32
C GLY A 13 10.35 -5.41 4.64
N LYS A 14 9.93 -4.53 3.73
CA LYS A 14 8.80 -3.61 3.94
C LYS A 14 7.66 -3.82 2.97
N THR A 15 6.49 -3.32 3.35
CA THR A 15 5.27 -3.31 2.55
C THR A 15 4.63 -1.92 2.58
N PHE A 16 3.82 -1.60 1.57
CA PHE A 16 3.05 -0.35 1.56
C PHE A 16 1.75 -0.47 2.35
N ARG A 17 1.50 0.53 3.19
CA ARG A 17 0.21 0.80 3.81
C ARG A 17 -0.36 2.11 3.29
N ARG A 18 -1.61 2.10 2.84
CA ARG A 18 -2.33 3.33 2.47
C ARG A 18 -2.69 4.10 3.75
N LYS A 19 -2.24 5.35 3.85
CA LYS A 19 -2.38 6.18 5.05
C LYS A 19 -3.84 6.47 5.42
N SER A 20 -4.73 6.57 4.41
CA SER A 20 -6.12 6.94 4.63
C SER A 20 -6.89 5.89 5.43
N ASP A 21 -6.76 4.62 5.06
CA ASP A 21 -7.62 3.52 5.55
C ASP A 21 -6.85 2.29 6.00
N SER A 22 -5.52 2.40 6.12
CA SER A 22 -4.62 1.32 6.53
C SER A 22 -4.62 0.09 5.61
N PHE A 23 -5.08 0.23 4.37
CA PHE A 23 -5.03 -0.86 3.39
C PHE A 23 -3.58 -1.31 3.12
N ILE A 24 -3.31 -2.62 3.26
CA ILE A 24 -2.00 -3.22 2.98
C ILE A 24 -1.94 -3.61 1.50
N ALA A 25 -1.07 -2.94 0.74
CA ALA A 25 -0.98 -3.11 -0.71
C ALA A 25 0.03 -4.18 -1.13
N GLY A 26 1.06 -4.45 -0.31
CA GLY A 26 2.18 -5.33 -0.65
C GLY A 26 3.50 -4.57 -0.86
N PRO A 27 4.62 -5.29 -1.08
CA PRO A 27 5.94 -4.70 -1.28
C PRO A 27 6.10 -3.99 -2.64
N GLU A 28 5.19 -4.25 -3.58
CA GLU A 28 5.17 -3.65 -4.91
C GLU A 28 3.73 -3.30 -5.27
N LEU A 29 3.52 -2.08 -5.79
CA LEU A 29 2.19 -1.55 -6.08
C LEU A 29 2.20 -0.73 -7.38
N TRP A 30 1.18 -0.94 -8.21
CA TRP A 30 0.83 -0.03 -9.30
C TRP A 30 -0.26 0.93 -8.84
N ILE A 31 0.06 2.22 -8.80
CA ILE A 31 -0.85 3.28 -8.39
C ILE A 31 -1.66 3.81 -9.58
N GLY A 32 -2.91 4.19 -9.30
CA GLY A 32 -3.88 4.63 -10.30
C GLY A 32 -5.13 5.18 -9.63
N TYR A 33 -6.29 5.06 -10.27
CA TYR A 33 -7.54 5.46 -9.62
C TYR A 33 -8.04 4.39 -8.67
N THR A 34 -8.27 4.74 -7.41
CA THR A 34 -9.05 3.92 -6.48
C THR A 34 -10.51 4.33 -6.50
N TYR A 35 -11.39 3.34 -6.47
CA TYR A 35 -12.85 3.51 -6.39
C TYR A 35 -13.38 3.22 -4.98
N TYR A 36 -12.50 2.80 -4.07
CA TYR A 36 -12.86 2.38 -2.73
C TYR A 36 -11.87 2.92 -1.70
N LEU A 37 -12.41 3.42 -0.59
CA LEU A 37 -11.66 3.72 0.64
C LEU A 37 -12.48 3.23 1.83
N PHE A 38 -11.82 2.73 2.87
CA PHE A 38 -12.49 2.19 4.07
C PHE A 38 -13.54 1.11 3.75
N GLY A 39 -13.32 0.34 2.67
CA GLY A 39 -14.27 -0.67 2.18
C GLY A 39 -15.55 -0.10 1.55
N LYS A 40 -15.65 1.22 1.34
CA LYS A 40 -16.82 1.90 0.75
C LYS A 40 -16.49 2.43 -0.64
N ARG A 41 -17.45 2.31 -1.55
CA ARG A 41 -17.35 2.91 -2.88
C ARG A 41 -17.38 4.44 -2.77
N LEU A 42 -16.51 5.11 -3.52
CA LEU A 42 -16.48 6.56 -3.63
C LEU A 42 -17.47 7.05 -4.71
N ASP A 43 -18.02 8.24 -4.50
CA ASP A 43 -18.86 8.91 -5.52
C ASP A 43 -18.02 9.30 -6.74
N GLU A 44 -16.79 9.77 -6.50
CA GLU A 44 -15.77 10.05 -7.51
C GLU A 44 -14.48 9.28 -7.22
N PRO A 45 -13.83 8.66 -8.22
CA PRO A 45 -12.58 7.94 -8.01
C PRO A 45 -11.44 8.90 -7.63
N LEU A 46 -10.59 8.46 -6.70
CA LEU A 46 -9.41 9.21 -6.26
C LEU A 46 -8.18 8.72 -7.03
N LEU A 47 -7.44 9.65 -7.64
CA LEU A 47 -6.12 9.32 -8.20
C LEU A 47 -5.13 9.14 -7.05
N GLU A 48 -4.53 7.95 -6.97
CA GLU A 48 -3.54 7.62 -5.96
C GLU A 48 -2.15 8.08 -6.37
N LEU A 49 -1.44 8.66 -5.39
CA LEU A 49 -0.07 9.13 -5.53
C LEU A 49 0.82 8.35 -4.54
N PRO A 50 2.14 8.26 -4.77
CA PRO A 50 3.05 7.61 -3.83
C PRO A 50 2.95 8.15 -2.40
N GLU A 51 2.65 9.43 -2.24
CA GLU A 51 2.53 10.11 -0.94
C GLU A 51 1.33 9.61 -0.10
N HIS A 52 0.36 8.94 -0.72
CA HIS A 52 -0.76 8.30 -0.01
C HIS A 52 -0.36 7.04 0.73
N TYR A 53 0.86 6.54 0.49
CA TYR A 53 1.38 5.33 1.09
C TYR A 53 2.55 5.64 2.03
N GLU A 54 2.73 4.75 2.99
CA GLU A 54 3.92 4.67 3.83
C GLU A 54 4.48 3.25 3.79
N GLU A 55 5.80 3.12 3.97
CA GLU A 55 6.42 1.81 4.15
C GLU A 55 6.31 1.40 5.62
N ILE A 56 5.81 0.20 5.86
CA ILE A 56 5.82 -0.44 7.18
C ILE A 56 6.65 -1.72 7.11
N ASP A 57 7.30 -2.08 8.22
CA ASP A 57 8.04 -3.33 8.30
C ASP A 57 7.06 -4.52 8.24
N ILE A 58 7.41 -5.51 7.42
CA ILE A 58 6.68 -6.78 7.43
C ILE A 58 7.11 -7.46 8.72
N LEU A 59 6.22 -7.49 9.72
CA LEU A 59 6.42 -8.37 10.86
C LEU A 59 6.44 -9.79 10.28
N GLU A 60 7.63 -10.39 10.20
CA GLU A 60 7.72 -11.83 10.10
C GLU A 60 6.94 -12.34 11.32
N ASN A 61 5.80 -12.98 11.08
CA ASN A 61 5.25 -13.86 12.09
C ASN A 61 6.38 -14.86 12.34
N GLU A 62 7.13 -14.68 13.43
CA GLU A 62 7.82 -15.79 14.06
C GLU A 62 6.74 -16.84 14.26
N GLY A 63 6.79 -17.88 13.43
CA GLY A 63 5.93 -19.02 13.57
C GLY A 63 6.13 -19.54 14.99
N ASN A 64 5.16 -19.28 15.86
CA ASN A 64 4.90 -20.21 16.94
C ASN A 64 4.34 -21.46 16.26
N ASP A 65 5.25 -22.28 15.73
CA ASP A 65 5.05 -23.70 15.57
C ASP A 65 4.81 -24.25 16.99
N GLU A 66 3.54 -24.41 17.36
CA GLU A 66 3.12 -25.36 18.41
C GLU A 66 2.96 -26.76 17.82
#